data_AF-A0A1W2GGQ4-F1
#
_entry.id   AF-A0A1W2GGQ4-F1
#
_cell.length_a   1.000
_cell.length_b   1.000
_cell.length_c   1.000
_cell.angle_alpha   90.00
_cell.angle_beta   90.00
_cell.angle_gamma   90.00
#
_symmetry.space_group_name_H-M   'P 1'
#
loop_
_entity.id
_entity.type
_entity.pdbx_description
1 polymer ?
#
loop_
_entity_poly.entity_id
_entity_poly.type
_entity_poly.pdbx_seq_one_letter_code
_entity_poly.pdbx_strand_id
1 'polypeptide(L)'
;MKNILAIFSLLIFVGFAQTAEAQMSKQETKEWKKRIKALSPEQYKALLEENKSLKGQLSSLKKEVAGVDDRIKEKDDQIADYQDQVSSLRRELADAKKKSVEDLGSGASAGNTRSLGAGGAVNEKGVLFKVQIGAFKKKDLSDFSKNNPSFQLDEKDGVMKYTIGMFKDYWEADTFKKYLREMGVKDAWIVAFKDGKRVPIKDVLEGVI
;
A
#
# COMPACT_ATOMS: atom_id res chain seq x y z
N MET A 1 -83.92 6.50 -13.21
CA MET A 1 -84.03 7.74 -12.43
C MET A 1 -83.54 7.48 -11.01
N LYS A 2 -82.62 8.32 -10.52
CA LYS A 2 -82.39 8.73 -9.11
C LYS A 2 -81.81 7.65 -8.17
N ASN A 3 -80.50 7.64 -7.90
CA ASN A 3 -79.70 8.48 -6.97
C ASN A 3 -79.67 7.93 -5.53
N ILE A 4 -78.47 7.91 -4.92
CA ILE A 4 -78.06 8.09 -3.49
C ILE A 4 -76.78 7.25 -3.27
N LEU A 5 -75.56 7.78 -3.28
CA LEU A 5 -74.84 8.69 -2.36
C LEU A 5 -74.30 8.00 -1.07
N ALA A 6 -72.98 8.17 -0.87
CA ALA A 6 -72.21 8.21 0.38
C ALA A 6 -71.49 6.94 0.92
N ILE A 7 -70.18 6.87 0.62
CA ILE A 7 -69.03 6.88 1.55
C ILE A 7 -69.03 5.84 2.70
N PHE A 8 -68.07 4.90 2.68
CA PHE A 8 -67.20 4.64 3.83
C PHE A 8 -65.88 4.01 3.36
N SER A 9 -64.79 4.57 3.86
CA SER A 9 -63.40 4.20 3.67
C SER A 9 -63.09 2.79 4.18
N LEU A 10 -62.38 1.99 3.39
CA LEU A 10 -61.42 1.04 3.95
C LEU A 10 -60.18 0.95 3.06
N LEU A 11 -59.15 1.67 3.50
CA LEU A 11 -57.73 1.33 3.40
C LEU A 11 -57.45 -0.06 2.80
N ILE A 12 -57.06 -0.08 1.52
CA ILE A 12 -56.08 -1.06 1.04
C ILE A 12 -54.98 -0.26 0.36
N PHE A 13 -54.11 0.28 1.21
CA PHE A 13 -52.79 0.75 0.87
C PHE A 13 -51.93 -0.50 0.57
N VAL A 14 -52.15 -1.15 -0.57
CA VAL A 14 -51.17 -2.11 -1.09
C VAL A 14 -50.13 -1.26 -1.80
N GLY A 15 -49.04 -1.00 -1.07
CA GLY A 15 -47.84 -0.42 -1.63
C GLY A 15 -47.37 -1.24 -2.81
N PHE A 16 -47.73 -0.79 -4.02
CA PHE A 16 -46.88 -1.00 -5.16
C PHE A 16 -45.59 -0.24 -4.85
N ALA A 17 -44.63 -0.94 -4.25
CA ALA A 17 -43.24 -0.58 -4.38
C ALA A 17 -42.97 -0.53 -5.88
N GLN A 18 -43.06 0.67 -6.46
CA GLN A 18 -42.56 0.94 -7.78
C GLN A 18 -41.07 0.63 -7.71
N THR A 19 -40.69 -0.54 -8.22
CA THR A 19 -39.36 -0.70 -8.78
C THR A 19 -39.26 0.38 -9.84
N ALA A 20 -38.54 1.45 -9.52
CA ALA A 20 -38.12 2.46 -10.48
C ALA A 20 -37.20 1.75 -11.49
N GLU A 21 -37.81 1.05 -12.45
CA GLU A 21 -37.14 0.75 -13.71
C GLU A 21 -36.82 2.12 -14.30
N ALA A 22 -35.53 2.43 -14.41
CA ALA A 22 -35.05 3.64 -15.05
C ALA A 22 -35.52 3.64 -16.51
N GLN A 23 -36.71 4.18 -16.74
CA GLN A 23 -37.29 4.30 -18.06
C GLN A 23 -36.52 5.37 -18.82
N MET A 24 -35.88 4.99 -19.93
CA MET A 24 -35.11 5.93 -20.75
C MET A 24 -35.95 7.15 -21.12
N SER A 25 -35.37 8.35 -21.02
CA SER A 25 -36.07 9.59 -21.34
C SER A 25 -36.49 9.60 -22.82
N LYS A 26 -37.54 10.35 -23.18
CA LYS A 26 -38.04 10.45 -24.57
C LYS A 26 -36.95 10.89 -25.57
N GLN A 27 -36.00 11.72 -25.13
CA GLN A 27 -34.86 12.16 -25.94
C GLN A 27 -33.87 11.02 -26.17
N GLU A 28 -33.50 10.30 -25.12
CA GLU A 28 -32.64 9.11 -25.21
C GLU A 28 -33.26 8.02 -26.08
N THR A 29 -34.58 7.78 -25.97
CA THR A 29 -35.25 6.79 -26.83
C THR A 29 -35.17 7.16 -28.31
N LYS A 30 -35.26 8.45 -28.63
CA LYS A 30 -35.15 8.96 -30.00
C LYS A 30 -33.73 8.81 -30.54
N GLU A 31 -32.72 9.06 -29.71
CA GLU A 31 -31.31 8.87 -30.06
C GLU A 31 -30.97 7.39 -30.24
N TRP A 32 -31.40 6.51 -29.35
CA TRP A 32 -31.22 5.06 -29.48
C TRP A 32 -31.90 4.51 -30.73
N LYS A 33 -33.11 4.99 -31.07
CA LYS A 33 -33.76 4.63 -32.35
C LYS A 33 -32.94 5.04 -33.57
N LYS A 34 -32.31 6.23 -33.55
CA LYS A 34 -31.41 6.66 -34.64
C LYS A 34 -30.17 5.77 -34.71
N ARG A 35 -29.54 5.46 -33.56
CA ARG A 35 -28.36 4.59 -33.47
C ARG A 35 -28.64 3.18 -33.98
N ILE A 36 -29.78 2.59 -33.61
CA ILE A 36 -30.20 1.26 -34.10
C ILE A 36 -30.43 1.27 -35.61
N LYS A 37 -31.06 2.30 -36.17
CA LYS A 37 -31.27 2.42 -37.62
C LYS A 37 -29.98 2.60 -38.41
N ALA A 38 -28.96 3.19 -37.80
CA ALA A 38 -27.64 3.39 -38.42
C ALA A 38 -26.75 2.13 -38.34
N LEU A 39 -27.18 1.10 -37.61
CA LEU A 39 -26.39 -0.10 -37.36
C LEU A 39 -26.73 -1.18 -38.41
N SER A 40 -25.73 -1.67 -39.13
CA SER A 40 -25.91 -2.81 -40.03
C SER A 40 -26.09 -4.12 -39.26
N PRO A 41 -26.72 -5.15 -39.85
CA PRO A 41 -26.83 -6.48 -39.23
C PRO A 41 -25.48 -7.09 -38.84
N GLU A 42 -24.43 -6.85 -39.63
CA GLU A 42 -23.06 -7.33 -39.34
C GLU A 42 -22.45 -6.61 -38.14
N GLN A 43 -22.58 -5.28 -38.06
CA GLN A 43 -22.12 -4.49 -36.91
C GLN A 43 -22.88 -4.86 -35.63
N TYR A 44 -24.18 -5.12 -35.73
CA TYR A 44 -24.97 -5.57 -34.58
C TYR A 44 -24.52 -6.95 -34.08
N LYS A 45 -24.26 -7.89 -35.01
CA LYS A 45 -23.72 -9.20 -34.67
C LYS A 45 -22.34 -9.09 -34.00
N ALA A 46 -21.45 -8.26 -34.53
CA ALA A 46 -20.13 -8.00 -33.95
C ALA A 46 -20.24 -7.44 -32.52
N LEU A 47 -21.13 -6.48 -32.28
CA LEU A 47 -21.38 -5.94 -30.94
C LEU A 47 -21.90 -6.99 -29.96
N LEU A 48 -22.77 -7.91 -30.40
CA LEU A 48 -23.26 -8.99 -29.54
C LEU A 48 -22.14 -9.97 -29.17
N GLU A 49 -21.28 -10.31 -30.13
CA GLU A 49 -20.14 -11.20 -29.92
C GLU A 49 -19.09 -10.57 -29.01
N GLU A 50 -18.79 -9.28 -29.21
CA GLU A 50 -17.95 -8.48 -28.32
C GLU A 50 -18.55 -8.40 -26.91
N ASN A 51 -19.85 -8.13 -26.77
CA ASN A 51 -20.50 -8.06 -25.46
C ASN A 51 -20.45 -9.41 -24.72
N LYS A 52 -20.60 -10.52 -25.45
CA LYS A 52 -20.43 -11.87 -24.91
C LYS A 52 -18.99 -12.11 -24.46
N SER A 53 -18.01 -11.71 -25.28
CA SER A 53 -16.58 -11.79 -24.94
C SER A 53 -16.26 -10.96 -23.69
N LEU A 54 -16.68 -9.69 -23.65
CA LEU A 54 -16.49 -8.77 -22.54
C LEU A 54 -17.10 -9.32 -21.25
N LYS A 55 -18.30 -9.91 -21.30
CA LYS A 55 -18.90 -10.58 -20.14
C LYS A 55 -18.05 -11.76 -19.66
N GLY A 56 -17.49 -12.53 -20.59
CA GLY A 56 -16.54 -13.60 -20.28
C GLY A 56 -15.30 -13.07 -19.57
N GLN A 57 -14.66 -12.03 -20.12
CA GLN A 57 -13.51 -11.35 -19.52
C GLN A 57 -13.84 -10.80 -18.14
N LEU A 58 -14.97 -10.11 -17.98
CA LEU A 58 -15.43 -9.58 -16.69
C LEU A 58 -15.57 -10.70 -15.64
N SER A 59 -16.10 -11.86 -16.03
CA SER A 59 -16.22 -13.00 -15.12
C SER A 59 -14.86 -13.58 -14.72
N SER A 60 -13.90 -13.61 -15.65
CA SER A 60 -12.53 -14.07 -15.38
C SER A 60 -11.81 -13.09 -14.47
N LEU A 61 -11.87 -11.79 -14.77
CA LEU A 61 -11.25 -10.73 -13.98
C LEU A 61 -11.82 -10.70 -12.57
N LYS A 62 -13.13 -10.90 -12.41
CA LYS A 62 -13.77 -10.99 -11.09
C LYS A 62 -13.25 -12.18 -10.28
N LYS A 63 -13.00 -13.33 -10.91
CA LYS A 63 -12.39 -14.50 -10.25
C LYS A 63 -10.94 -14.23 -9.87
N GLU A 64 -10.19 -13.57 -10.73
CA GLU A 64 -8.79 -13.19 -10.46
C GLU A 64 -8.70 -12.23 -9.26
N VAL A 65 -9.56 -11.21 -9.22
CA VAL A 65 -9.64 -10.28 -8.07
C VAL A 65 -9.95 -11.03 -6.78
N ALA A 66 -10.93 -11.93 -6.79
CA ALA A 66 -11.24 -12.74 -5.60
C ALA A 66 -10.05 -13.60 -5.16
N GLY A 67 -9.32 -14.21 -6.10
CA GLY A 67 -8.12 -14.98 -5.78
C GLY A 67 -6.97 -14.13 -5.24
N VAL A 68 -6.83 -12.89 -5.70
CA VAL A 68 -5.86 -11.93 -5.15
C VAL A 68 -6.25 -11.50 -3.74
N ASP A 69 -7.54 -11.24 -3.48
CA ASP A 69 -8.04 -10.89 -2.15
C ASP A 69 -7.78 -12.01 -1.13
N ASP A 70 -7.96 -13.27 -1.52
CA ASP A 70 -7.65 -14.41 -0.65
C ASP A 70 -6.15 -14.51 -0.35
N ARG A 71 -5.29 -14.26 -1.34
CA ARG A 71 -3.83 -14.22 -1.15
C ARG A 71 -3.39 -13.07 -0.25
N ILE A 72 -4.07 -11.91 -0.32
CA ILE A 72 -3.79 -10.77 0.56
C ILE A 72 -4.12 -11.16 2.00
N LYS A 73 -5.29 -11.74 2.25
CA LYS A 73 -5.68 -12.20 3.60
C LYS A 73 -4.69 -13.20 4.18
N GLU A 74 -4.26 -14.19 3.39
CA GLU A 74 -3.26 -15.17 3.82
C GLU A 74 -1.93 -14.48 4.21
N LYS A 75 -1.53 -13.44 3.46
CA LYS A 75 -0.32 -12.68 3.75
C LYS A 75 -0.48 -11.79 4.98
N ASP A 76 -1.65 -11.20 5.20
CA ASP A 76 -1.96 -10.41 6.40
C ASP A 76 -1.93 -11.29 7.65
N ASP A 77 -2.49 -12.50 7.59
CA ASP A 77 -2.43 -13.49 8.67
C ASP A 77 -0.98 -13.91 8.98
N GLN A 78 -0.16 -14.14 7.93
CA GLN A 78 1.27 -14.43 8.10
C GLN A 78 2.03 -13.25 8.74
N ILE A 79 1.72 -12.02 8.34
CA ILE A 79 2.32 -10.82 8.93
C ILE A 79 1.95 -10.73 10.42
N ALA A 80 0.69 -11.00 10.78
CA ALA A 80 0.25 -10.98 12.17
C ALA A 80 1.01 -12.03 13.01
N ASP A 81 1.13 -13.26 12.52
CA ASP A 81 1.87 -14.33 13.20
C ASP A 81 3.35 -13.97 13.38
N TYR A 82 4.01 -13.45 12.34
CA TYR A 82 5.39 -13.00 12.47
C TYR A 82 5.56 -11.81 13.42
N GLN A 83 4.61 -10.89 13.47
CA GLN A 83 4.62 -9.79 14.45
C GLN A 83 4.53 -10.33 15.88
N ASP A 84 3.68 -11.34 16.11
CA ASP A 84 3.53 -12.00 17.40
C ASP A 84 4.81 -12.75 17.80
N GLN A 85 5.42 -13.51 16.89
CA GLN A 85 6.70 -14.18 17.11
C GLN A 85 7.84 -13.20 17.43
N VAL A 86 7.91 -12.08 16.71
CA VAL A 86 8.91 -11.04 17.00
C VAL A 86 8.66 -10.42 18.38
N SER A 87 7.40 -10.28 18.80
CA SER A 87 7.05 -9.76 20.12
C SER A 87 7.45 -10.72 21.25
N SER A 88 7.25 -12.04 21.06
CA SER A 88 7.61 -13.06 22.05
C SER A 88 9.13 -13.18 22.17
N LEU A 89 9.86 -13.25 21.06
CA LEU A 89 11.33 -13.27 21.06
C LEU A 89 11.92 -12.00 21.69
N ARG A 90 11.32 -10.83 21.46
CA ARG A 90 11.75 -9.59 22.12
C ARG A 90 11.55 -9.65 23.64
N ARG A 91 10.47 -10.27 24.12
CA ARG A 91 10.24 -10.48 25.57
C ARG A 91 11.24 -11.47 26.14
N GLU A 92 11.45 -12.61 25.48
CA GLU A 92 12.43 -13.62 25.90
C GLU A 92 13.86 -13.03 25.95
N LEU A 93 14.25 -12.25 24.94
CA LEU A 93 15.54 -11.55 24.96
C LEU A 93 15.63 -10.51 26.08
N ALA A 94 14.55 -9.81 26.41
CA ALA A 94 14.52 -8.87 27.52
C ALA A 94 14.66 -9.60 28.87
N ASP A 95 13.97 -10.71 29.05
CA ASP A 95 14.02 -11.52 30.27
C ASP A 95 15.38 -12.22 30.43
N ALA A 96 15.93 -12.80 29.36
CA ALA A 96 17.27 -13.38 29.35
C ALA A 96 18.35 -12.33 29.65
N LYS A 97 18.23 -11.12 29.06
CA LYS A 97 19.14 -10.01 29.35
C LYS A 97 19.01 -9.56 30.80
N LYS A 98 17.80 -9.45 31.35
CA LYS A 98 17.59 -9.11 32.77
C LYS A 98 18.22 -10.16 33.69
N LYS A 99 18.06 -11.44 33.38
CA LYS A 99 18.69 -12.55 34.13
C LYS A 99 20.22 -12.52 34.05
N SER A 100 20.80 -12.15 32.91
CA SER A 100 22.25 -11.96 32.77
C SER A 100 22.79 -10.70 33.48
N VAL A 101 21.94 -9.68 33.68
CA VAL A 101 22.28 -8.44 34.39
C VAL A 101 22.13 -8.61 35.92
N GLU A 102 21.25 -9.50 36.37
CA GLU A 102 21.14 -9.86 37.79
C GLU A 102 22.33 -10.71 38.28
N ASP A 103 23.01 -11.45 37.39
CA ASP A 103 24.21 -12.26 37.70
C ASP A 103 25.54 -11.47 37.65
N LEU A 104 25.51 -10.24 37.12
CA LEU A 104 26.63 -9.30 37.09
C LEU A 104 26.28 -8.07 37.94
N GLY A 105 26.61 -8.16 39.23
CA GLY A 105 26.23 -7.20 40.26
C GLY A 105 26.33 -5.71 39.89
N SER A 106 25.31 -4.97 40.34
CA SER A 106 25.32 -3.58 40.78
C SER A 106 26.47 -2.69 40.26
N GLY A 107 26.20 -1.92 39.21
CA GLY A 107 27.07 -0.81 38.84
C GLY A 107 26.82 -0.18 37.48
N ALA A 108 25.67 0.46 37.26
CA ALA A 108 25.57 1.69 36.44
C ALA A 108 24.14 2.24 36.47
N SER A 109 24.04 3.47 36.97
CA SER A 109 22.85 4.29 37.03
C SER A 109 22.35 4.70 35.64
N ALA A 110 21.02 4.72 35.55
CA ALA A 110 20.15 5.57 34.73
C ALA A 110 20.74 6.35 33.53
N GLY A 111 20.23 6.06 32.33
CA GLY A 111 20.35 6.95 31.19
C GLY A 111 19.83 6.38 29.88
N ASN A 112 18.51 6.42 29.66
CA ASN A 112 17.88 7.10 28.51
C ASN A 112 16.46 6.60 28.26
N THR A 113 15.51 7.43 28.67
CA THR A 113 14.16 7.50 28.15
C THR A 113 14.23 7.79 26.65
N ARG A 114 13.60 6.92 25.85
CA ARG A 114 13.45 7.05 24.39
C ARG A 114 12.65 8.31 24.07
N SER A 115 13.32 9.34 23.55
CA SER A 115 12.68 10.44 22.84
C SER A 115 12.70 10.13 21.34
N LEU A 116 11.53 9.83 20.79
CA LEU A 116 11.27 9.82 19.35
C LEU A 116 11.16 11.28 18.90
N GLY A 117 12.14 11.75 18.14
CA GLY A 117 12.07 13.09 17.55
C GLY A 117 13.35 13.53 16.85
N ALA A 118 13.25 13.68 15.52
CA ALA A 118 13.99 14.58 14.65
C ALA A 118 15.53 14.43 14.52
N GLY A 119 15.95 14.05 13.30
CA GLY A 119 17.04 14.72 12.58
C GLY A 119 18.36 14.89 13.32
N GLY A 120 18.98 13.80 13.74
CA GLY A 120 20.34 13.80 14.25
C GLY A 120 20.85 12.37 14.19
N ALA A 121 22.08 12.19 13.69
CA ALA A 121 22.73 10.89 13.53
C ALA A 121 22.46 9.98 14.72
N VAL A 122 21.49 9.07 14.55
CA VAL A 122 21.22 8.07 15.56
C VAL A 122 22.42 7.16 15.52
N ASN A 123 23.17 7.12 16.63
CA ASN A 123 24.13 6.05 16.89
C ASN A 123 23.33 4.75 17.14
N GLU A 124 22.57 4.33 16.13
CA GLU A 124 21.91 3.04 16.07
C GLU A 124 23.01 2.02 15.78
N LYS A 125 23.51 1.39 16.85
CA LYS A 125 24.39 0.24 16.73
C LYS A 125 23.64 -0.86 15.99
N GLY A 126 24.23 -1.41 14.94
CA GLY A 126 23.61 -2.41 14.08
C GLY A 126 23.64 -2.06 12.59
N VAL A 127 23.00 -2.92 11.81
CA VAL A 127 22.93 -2.83 10.35
C VAL A 127 21.62 -2.19 9.95
N LEU A 128 21.70 -1.20 9.06
CA LEU A 128 20.57 -0.47 8.50
C LEU A 128 20.70 -0.42 6.99
N PHE A 129 19.59 -0.62 6.30
CA PHE A 129 19.46 -0.51 4.86
C PHE A 129 18.66 0.75 4.52
N LYS A 130 19.18 1.57 3.60
CA LYS A 130 18.46 2.73 3.06
C LYS A 130 18.36 2.58 1.55
N VAL A 131 17.33 3.16 0.92
CA VAL A 131 17.23 3.15 -0.54
C VAL A 131 17.70 4.49 -1.09
N GLN A 132 18.83 4.49 -1.79
CA GLN A 132 19.35 5.66 -2.45
C GLN A 132 18.66 5.83 -3.82
N ILE A 133 18.15 7.03 -4.10
CA ILE A 133 17.41 7.34 -5.33
C ILE A 133 18.17 8.27 -6.28
N GLY A 134 19.31 8.81 -5.83
CA GLY A 134 20.12 9.69 -6.66
C GLY A 134 21.38 10.17 -5.96
N ALA A 135 22.31 10.66 -6.77
CA ALA A 135 23.51 11.37 -6.35
C ALA A 135 23.74 12.52 -7.34
N PHE A 136 23.50 13.76 -6.91
CA PHE A 136 23.55 14.94 -7.78
C PHE A 136 24.62 15.92 -7.31
N LYS A 137 25.37 16.52 -8.26
CA LYS A 137 26.43 17.51 -7.97
C LYS A 137 25.96 18.97 -8.06
N LYS A 138 24.86 19.24 -8.76
CA LYS A 138 24.42 20.61 -9.16
C LYS A 138 22.92 20.87 -9.01
N LYS A 139 22.14 19.90 -8.52
CA LYS A 139 20.72 20.08 -8.22
C LYS A 139 20.56 20.06 -6.72
N ASP A 140 20.17 21.19 -6.17
CA ASP A 140 19.81 21.31 -4.78
C ASP A 140 18.36 20.87 -4.60
N LEU A 141 18.15 19.68 -4.03
CA LEU A 141 16.84 19.18 -3.58
C LEU A 141 16.70 19.29 -2.05
N SER A 142 17.47 20.17 -1.39
CA SER A 142 17.43 20.32 0.07
C SER A 142 16.03 20.66 0.59
N ASP A 143 15.21 21.36 -0.20
CA ASP A 143 13.83 21.69 0.18
C ASP A 143 12.92 20.46 0.31
N PHE A 144 13.21 19.38 -0.43
CA PHE A 144 12.51 18.10 -0.26
C PHE A 144 12.91 17.37 1.02
N SER A 145 14.15 17.57 1.51
CA SER A 145 14.64 16.97 2.75
C SER A 145 14.10 17.67 4.00
N LYS A 146 13.96 19.00 3.96
CA LYS A 146 13.46 19.80 5.10
C LYS A 146 12.05 19.39 5.54
N ASN A 147 11.20 18.98 4.61
CA ASN A 147 9.80 18.67 4.87
C ASN A 147 9.49 17.16 4.97
N ASN A 148 10.46 16.29 4.68
CA ASN A 148 10.24 14.84 4.66
C ASN A 148 11.28 14.13 5.54
N PRO A 149 10.94 13.70 6.76
CA PRO A 149 11.88 13.02 7.66
C PRO A 149 12.39 11.69 7.10
N SER A 150 11.66 11.09 6.15
CA SER A 150 12.07 9.88 5.44
C SER A 150 13.11 10.14 4.34
N PHE A 151 13.40 11.41 4.02
CA PHE A 151 14.32 11.82 2.95
C PHE A 151 15.60 12.39 3.55
N GLN A 152 16.69 11.61 3.51
CA GLN A 152 17.98 12.00 4.09
C GLN A 152 18.95 12.45 3.00
N LEU A 153 19.60 13.58 3.28
CA LEU A 153 20.63 14.21 2.48
C LEU A 153 22.00 13.98 3.13
N ASP A 154 22.87 13.24 2.44
CA ASP A 154 24.28 13.12 2.81
C ASP A 154 25.12 13.88 1.79
N GLU A 155 25.74 15.00 2.21
CA GLU A 155 26.73 15.73 1.41
C GLU A 155 28.12 15.13 1.65
N LYS A 156 28.75 14.63 0.59
CA LYS A 156 30.14 14.18 0.65
C LYS A 156 30.85 14.55 -0.64
N ASP A 157 31.98 15.26 -0.53
CA ASP A 157 32.85 15.64 -1.64
C ASP A 157 32.11 16.44 -2.75
N GLY A 158 31.17 17.32 -2.36
CA GLY A 158 30.36 18.12 -3.30
C GLY A 158 29.31 17.32 -4.08
N VAL A 159 29.01 16.09 -3.65
CA VAL A 159 27.94 15.25 -4.17
C VAL A 159 26.84 15.11 -3.13
N MET A 160 25.64 15.57 -3.48
CA MET A 160 24.43 15.41 -2.68
C MET A 160 23.81 14.03 -2.94
N LYS A 161 23.79 13.17 -1.92
CA LYS A 161 23.18 11.84 -1.99
C LYS A 161 21.82 11.86 -1.32
N TYR A 162 20.83 11.34 -2.04
CA TYR A 162 19.45 11.34 -1.58
C TYR A 162 19.00 9.91 -1.30
N THR A 163 18.65 9.65 -0.05
CA THR A 163 18.13 8.35 0.40
C THR A 163 16.72 8.50 0.94
N ILE A 164 15.90 7.49 0.70
CA ILE A 164 14.53 7.40 1.18
C ILE A 164 14.36 6.09 1.96
N GLY A 165 13.76 6.22 3.14
CA GLY A 165 13.45 5.10 4.01
C GLY A 165 14.68 4.53 4.71
N MET A 166 14.44 3.88 5.84
CA MET A 166 15.46 3.24 6.66
C MET A 166 14.85 1.95 7.21
N PHE A 167 15.51 0.83 6.90
CA PHE A 167 15.01 -0.52 7.15
C PHE A 167 16.06 -1.31 7.92
N LYS A 168 15.63 -2.18 8.83
CA LYS A 168 16.54 -3.10 9.51
C LYS A 168 16.73 -4.40 8.74
N ASP A 169 15.75 -4.74 7.89
CA ASP A 169 15.75 -5.92 7.05
C ASP A 169 16.07 -5.56 5.58
N TYR A 170 16.81 -6.43 4.92
CA TYR A 170 17.21 -6.24 3.52
C TYR A 170 16.03 -6.43 2.56
N TRP A 171 15.12 -7.37 2.83
CA TRP A 171 13.98 -7.69 1.97
C TRP A 171 12.93 -6.58 2.00
N GLU A 172 12.73 -5.94 3.15
CA GLU A 172 11.93 -4.72 3.26
C GLU A 172 12.49 -3.61 2.36
N ALA A 173 13.81 -3.39 2.40
CA ALA A 173 14.47 -2.41 1.54
C ALA A 173 14.40 -2.78 0.04
N ASP A 174 14.48 -4.07 -0.30
CA ASP A 174 14.34 -4.56 -1.67
C ASP A 174 12.93 -4.37 -2.22
N THR A 175 11.92 -4.66 -1.40
CA THR A 175 10.51 -4.45 -1.74
C THR A 175 10.23 -2.96 -1.96
N PHE A 176 10.69 -2.11 -1.04
CA PHE A 176 10.53 -0.66 -1.17
C PHE A 176 11.25 -0.10 -2.42
N LYS A 177 12.47 -0.59 -2.72
CA LYS A 177 13.19 -0.25 -3.95
C LYS A 177 12.38 -0.63 -5.20
N LYS A 178 11.74 -1.81 -5.23
CA LYS A 178 10.91 -2.24 -6.38
C LYS A 178 9.74 -1.28 -6.60
N TYR A 179 9.01 -0.92 -5.54
CA TYR A 179 7.93 0.07 -5.64
C TYR A 179 8.42 1.43 -6.16
N LEU A 180 9.56 1.92 -5.68
CA LEU A 180 10.14 3.17 -6.18
C LEU A 180 10.46 3.11 -7.68
N ARG A 181 10.97 1.97 -8.16
CA ARG A 181 11.27 1.77 -9.59
C ARG A 181 10.01 1.71 -10.44
N GLU A 182 8.95 1.04 -9.96
CA GLU A 182 7.64 1.00 -10.60
C GLU A 182 7.03 2.40 -10.73
N MET A 183 7.22 3.25 -9.72
CA MET A 183 6.79 4.66 -9.74
C MET A 183 7.69 5.57 -10.60
N GLY A 184 8.72 5.03 -11.26
CA GLY A 184 9.56 5.76 -12.21
C GLY A 184 10.95 6.16 -11.68
N VAL A 185 11.31 5.83 -10.44
CA VAL A 185 12.66 6.05 -9.89
C VAL A 185 13.58 4.90 -10.29
N LYS A 186 13.93 4.84 -11.57
CA LYS A 186 14.63 3.71 -12.19
C LYS A 186 15.99 3.40 -11.57
N ASP A 187 16.69 4.44 -11.14
CA ASP A 187 18.03 4.35 -10.55
C ASP A 187 18.00 4.19 -9.03
N ALA A 188 16.94 3.63 -8.44
CA ALA A 188 16.94 3.34 -7.00
C ALA A 188 17.81 2.11 -6.69
N TRP A 189 18.68 2.19 -5.68
CA TRP A 189 19.49 1.06 -5.17
C TRP A 189 19.59 1.05 -3.64
N ILE A 190 19.86 -0.12 -3.06
CA ILE A 190 19.99 -0.27 -1.60
C ILE A 190 21.42 0.03 -1.19
N VAL A 191 21.57 0.76 -0.10
CA VAL A 191 22.85 1.04 0.56
C VAL A 191 22.80 0.56 2.00
N ALA A 192 23.88 -0.04 2.47
CA ALA A 192 23.96 -0.55 3.83
C ALA A 192 24.83 0.36 4.70
N PHE A 193 24.42 0.50 5.96
CA PHE A 193 25.12 1.23 7.00
C PHE A 193 25.27 0.31 8.20
N LYS A 194 26.47 0.25 8.77
CA LYS A 194 26.76 -0.44 10.02
C LYS A 194 27.26 0.60 11.02
N ASP A 195 26.56 0.74 12.14
CA ASP A 195 26.90 1.70 13.19
C ASP A 195 27.05 3.14 12.65
N GLY A 196 26.13 3.53 11.76
CA GLY A 196 26.13 4.85 11.10
C GLY A 196 27.18 5.02 9.99
N LYS A 197 28.05 4.04 9.73
CA LYS A 197 29.04 4.08 8.64
C LYS A 197 28.56 3.26 7.44
N ARG A 198 28.64 3.84 6.24
CA ARG A 198 28.32 3.11 5.01
C ARG A 198 29.32 1.97 4.81
N VAL A 199 28.80 0.77 4.59
CA VAL A 199 29.58 -0.45 4.32
C VAL A 199 29.14 -1.08 2.99
N PRO A 200 30.01 -1.86 2.33
CA PRO A 200 29.60 -2.70 1.22
C PRO A 200 28.45 -3.63 1.64
N ILE A 201 27.46 -3.79 0.76
CA ILE A 201 26.27 -4.59 1.10
C ILE A 201 26.60 -6.07 1.31
N LYS A 202 27.67 -6.57 0.67
CA LYS A 202 28.14 -7.95 0.81
C LYS A 202 28.57 -8.27 2.24
N ASP A 203 29.35 -7.37 2.85
CA ASP A 203 29.90 -7.50 4.20
C ASP A 203 28.84 -7.63 5.31
N VAL A 204 27.60 -7.24 5.00
CA VAL A 204 26.47 -7.30 5.94
C VAL A 204 25.43 -8.36 5.60
N LEU A 205 25.45 -8.89 4.37
CA LEU A 205 24.62 -10.04 3.99
C LEU A 205 25.31 -11.36 4.36
N GLU A 206 26.63 -11.43 4.36
CA GLU A 206 27.40 -12.62 4.78
C GLU A 206 27.31 -12.91 6.28
N GLY A 207 26.93 -11.93 7.11
CA GLY A 207 26.78 -12.10 8.56
C GLY A 207 25.36 -12.46 9.03
N VAL A 208 24.41 -12.66 8.10
CA VAL A 208 22.97 -12.88 8.39
C VAL A 208 22.46 -14.18 7.74
N ILE A 209 23.36 -15.01 7.19
CA ILE A 209 23.06 -16.35 6.64
C ILE A 209 23.75 -17.41 7.49
#